data_AF-A0A525IUW3-F1
#
_entry.id   AF-A0A525IUW3-F1
#
_cell.length_a   1.000
_cell.length_b   1.000
_cell.length_c   1.000
_cell.angle_alpha   90.00
_cell.angle_beta   90.00
_cell.angle_gamma   90.00
#
_symmetry.space_group_name_H-M   'P 1'
#
loop_
_entity.id
_entity.type
_entity.pdbx_description
1 polymer ?
#
loop_
_entity_poly.entity_id
_entity_poly.type
_entity_poly.pdbx_seq_one_letter_code
_entity_poly.pdbx_strand_id
1 'polypeptide(L)' 'MNLIVAVSLTMSKDKQHGSDRVDREIRAADALERARLLPPGPERNEALKLAGLLRSTVDSQGLVFAKRGRPRK' A
#
# COMPACT_ATOMS: atom_id res chain seq x y z
N MET A 1 -27.50 -4.04 10.07
CA MET A 1 -26.64 -4.85 10.94
C MET A 1 -25.80 -5.76 10.07
N ASN A 2 -24.52 -5.81 10.41
CA ASN A 2 -23.39 -6.41 9.70
C ASN A 2 -23.67 -7.78 9.08
N LEU A 3 -23.12 -7.99 7.88
CA LEU A 3 -22.35 -9.22 7.62
C LEU A 3 -21.30 -8.94 6.52
N ILE A 4 -20.16 -8.41 6.98
CA ILE A 4 -18.80 -8.73 6.56
C ILE A 4 -18.70 -9.34 5.15
N VAL A 5 -18.45 -8.48 4.17
CA VAL A 5 -18.00 -8.91 2.84
C VAL A 5 -16.56 -9.39 2.97
N ALA A 6 -16.40 -10.69 2.74
CA ALA A 6 -15.28 -11.35 2.07
C ALA A 6 -13.86 -11.20 2.68
N VAL A 7 -13.31 -12.32 3.12
CA VAL A 7 -12.34 -13.11 2.33
C VAL A 7 -11.70 -14.10 3.30
N SER A 8 -12.09 -15.36 3.20
CA SER A 8 -11.28 -16.47 3.71
C SER A 8 -10.03 -16.56 2.85
N LEU A 9 -8.87 -16.19 3.39
CA LEU A 9 -7.59 -16.56 2.80
C LEU A 9 -6.74 -17.22 3.88
N THR A 10 -6.81 -18.55 3.90
CA THR A 10 -5.88 -19.43 4.60
C THR A 10 -4.50 -19.24 3.96
N MET A 11 -3.64 -18.42 4.57
CA MET A 11 -2.26 -18.25 4.12
C MET A 11 -1.37 -19.31 4.75
N SER A 12 -1.28 -20.44 4.04
CA SER A 12 -0.22 -21.43 4.20
C SER A 12 1.15 -20.76 3.98
N LYS A 13 2.03 -20.99 4.95
CA LYS A 13 3.45 -20.59 5.01
C LYS A 13 4.19 -20.98 3.74
N ASP A 14 4.47 -20.01 2.86
CA ASP A 14 5.65 -19.98 1.97
C ASP A 14 5.74 -18.66 1.16
N LYS A 15 5.54 -17.48 1.79
CA LYS A 15 5.54 -16.18 1.08
C LYS A 15 5.96 -15.00 1.97
N GLN A 16 7.21 -14.97 2.44
CA GLN A 16 7.70 -13.81 3.22
C GLN A 16 7.67 -12.48 2.44
N HIS A 17 7.73 -12.51 1.10
CA HIS A 17 7.59 -11.31 0.25
C HIS A 17 6.12 -10.95 -0.06
N GLY A 18 5.21 -11.93 -0.03
CA GLY A 18 3.79 -11.70 -0.29
C GLY A 18 3.07 -11.08 0.90
N SER A 19 3.43 -11.50 2.12
CA SER A 19 2.85 -10.95 3.36
C SER A 19 3.22 -9.48 3.56
N ASP A 20 4.49 -9.12 3.35
CA ASP A 20 4.99 -7.75 3.56
C ASP A 20 4.34 -6.73 2.62
N ARG A 21 4.03 -7.11 1.37
CA ARG A 21 3.27 -6.25 0.45
C ARG A 21 1.82 -6.08 0.92
N VAL A 22 1.15 -7.16 1.31
CA VAL A 22 -0.24 -7.11 1.81
C VAL A 22 -0.33 -6.26 3.08
N ASP A 23 0.62 -6.42 4.00
CA ASP A 23 0.67 -5.62 5.23
C ASP A 23 0.86 -4.12 4.94
N ARG A 24 1.69 -3.77 3.94
CA ARG A 24 1.86 -2.38 3.49
C ARG A 24 0.61 -1.83 2.80
N GLU A 25 -0.08 -2.65 2.00
CA GLU A 25 -1.36 -2.27 1.38
C GLU A 25 -2.43 -1.98 2.42
N ILE A 26 -2.54 -2.82 3.46
CA ILE A 26 -3.47 -2.63 4.58
C ILE A 26 -3.16 -1.33 5.33
N ARG A 27 -1.89 -1.06 5.64
CA ARG A 27 -1.48 0.18 6.32
C ARG A 27 -1.78 1.43 5.49
N ALA A 28 -1.56 1.38 4.18
CA ALA A 28 -1.88 2.50 3.29
C ALA A 28 -3.39 2.78 3.25
N ALA A 29 -4.21 1.72 3.22
CA ALA A 29 -5.67 1.84 3.26
C ALA A 29 -6.16 2.43 4.60
N ASP A 30 -5.67 1.91 5.73
CA ASP A 30 -6.02 2.42 7.06
C ASP A 30 -5.62 3.89 7.25
N ALA A 31 -4.40 4.27 6.81
CA ALA A 31 -3.97 5.67 6.84
C ALA A 31 -4.89 6.60 6.04
N LEU A 32 -5.40 6.12 4.90
CA LEU A 32 -6.30 6.88 4.04
C LEU A 32 -7.69 7.01 4.66
N GLU A 33 -8.22 5.96 5.27
CA GLU A 33 -9.49 6.01 6.00
C GLU A 33 -9.41 7.01 7.16
N ARG A 34 -8.34 6.95 7.96
CA ARG A 34 -8.11 7.92 9.05
C ARG A 34 -8.01 9.35 8.54
N ALA A 35 -7.31 9.57 7.42
CA ALA A 35 -7.20 10.90 6.80
C ALA A 35 -8.58 11.43 6.33
N ARG A 36 -9.49 10.56 5.89
CA ARG A 36 -10.85 10.95 5.48
C ARG A 36 -11.77 11.32 6.65
N LEU A 37 -11.51 10.77 7.83
CA LEU A 37 -12.27 11.09 9.05
C LEU A 37 -11.90 12.47 9.62
N LEU A 38 -10.74 13.02 9.26
CA LEU A 38 -10.34 14.35 9.69
C LEU A 38 -11.22 15.44 9.04
N PRO A 39 -11.53 16.52 9.76
CA PRO A 39 -12.21 17.66 9.18
C PRO A 39 -11.34 18.29 8.08
N PRO A 40 -11.93 19.01 7.11
CA PRO A 40 -11.17 19.74 6.11
C PRO A 40 -10.21 20.73 6.79
N GLY A 41 -8.92 20.62 6.50
CA GLY A 41 -7.88 21.40 7.15
C GLY A 41 -6.46 20.97 6.76
N PRO A 42 -5.43 21.67 7.26
CA PRO A 42 -4.03 21.36 6.98
C PRO A 42 -3.65 19.95 7.45
N GLU A 43 -4.12 19.54 8.63
CA GLU A 43 -3.87 18.20 9.20
C GLU A 43 -4.40 17.08 8.30
N ARG A 44 -5.60 17.27 7.73
CA ARG A 44 -6.16 16.32 6.75
C ARG A 44 -5.32 16.25 5.49
N ASN A 45 -4.84 17.38 4.98
CA ASN A 45 -4.00 17.41 3.77
C ASN A 45 -2.68 16.68 3.99
N GLU A 46 -2.04 16.87 5.16
CA GLU A 46 -0.83 16.14 5.51
C GLU A 46 -1.08 14.64 5.63
N ALA A 47 -2.16 14.23 6.31
CA ALA A 47 -2.54 12.84 6.42
C ALA A 47 -2.81 12.19 5.05
N LEU A 48 -3.51 12.88 4.15
CA LEU A 48 -3.75 12.42 2.77
C LEU A 48 -2.45 12.31 1.97
N LYS A 49 -1.53 13.25 2.14
CA LYS A 49 -0.21 13.21 1.50
C LYS A 49 0.61 11.99 1.97
N LEU A 50 0.59 11.70 3.26
CA LEU A 50 1.25 10.52 3.84
C LEU A 50 0.61 9.22 3.31
N ALA A 51 -0.71 9.15 3.27
CA ALA A 51 -1.42 7.99 2.72
C ALA A 51 -1.08 7.75 1.23
N GLY A 52 -1.01 8.83 0.43
CA GLY A 52 -0.61 8.75 -0.98
C GLY A 52 0.85 8.32 -1.17
N LEU A 53 1.76 8.76 -0.30
CA LEU A 53 3.15 8.31 -0.31
C LEU A 53 3.24 6.80 -0.02
N LEU A 54 2.54 6.33 1.01
CA LEU A 54 2.50 4.90 1.36
C LEU A 54 2.00 4.07 0.17
N ARG A 55 0.95 4.52 -0.53
CA ARG A 55 0.47 3.82 -1.72
C ARG A 55 1.49 3.79 -2.85
N SER A 56 2.14 4.92 -3.11
CA SER A 56 3.20 5.00 -4.13
C SER A 56 4.39 4.08 -3.83
N THR A 57 4.74 3.93 -2.54
CA THR A 57 5.80 2.99 -2.13
C THR A 57 5.42 1.53 -2.35
N VAL A 58 4.15 1.17 -2.14
CA VAL A 58 3.64 -0.17 -2.45
C VAL A 58 3.66 -0.42 -3.96
N ASP A 59 3.18 0.55 -4.74
CA ASP A 59 3.07 0.40 -6.20
C ASP A 59 4.45 0.31 -6.88
N SER A 60 5.46 1.00 -6.33
CA SER A 60 6.83 0.96 -6.84
C SER A 60 7.62 -0.31 -6.50
N GLN A 61 7.18 -1.10 -5.51
CA GLN A 61 7.84 -2.36 -5.13
C GLN A 61 7.73 -3.47 -6.19
N GLY A 62 6.90 -3.28 -7.23
CA GLY A 62 6.81 -4.17 -8.39
C GLY A 62 7.57 -3.68 -9.63
N LEU A 63 8.07 -2.43 -9.63
CA LEU A 63 8.75 -1.84 -10.79
C LEU A 63 10.25 -2.19 -10.75
N VAL A 64 10.59 -3.41 -11.13
CA VAL A 64 11.96 -3.75 -11.52
C VAL A 64 12.22 -3.09 -12.87
N PHE A 65 12.78 -1.88 -12.86
CA PHE A 65 13.36 -1.32 -14.07
C PHE A 65 14.45 -2.29 -14.53
N ALA A 66 14.25 -2.93 -15.69
CA ALA A 66 15.34 -3.62 -16.36
C ALA A 66 16.47 -2.60 -16.48
N LYS A 67 17.59 -2.83 -15.77
CA LYS A 67 18.82 -2.05 -15.92
C LYS A 67 19.12 -2.08 -17.41
N ARG A 68 18.87 -0.97 -18.12
CA ARG A 68 19.24 -0.82 -19.52
C ARG A 68 20.75 -0.99 -19.55
N GLY A 69 21.20 -2.19 -19.92
CA GLY A 69 22.61 -2.48 -20.08
C GLY A 69 23.16 -1.44 -21.04
N ARG A 70 24.27 -0.79 -20.65
CA ARG A 70 25.02 0.07 -21.56
C ARG A 70 25.25 -0.75 -22.84
N PRO A 71 24.91 -0.22 -24.03
CA PRO A 71 25.19 -0.94 -25.26
C PRO A 71 26.68 -1.33 -25.26
N ARG A 72 26.95 -2.63 -25.44
CA ARG A 72 28.33 -3.10 -25.59
C ARG A 72 28.90 -2.42 -26.83
N LYS A 73 30.06 -1.78 -26.67
CA LYS A 73 30.84 -1.24 -27.79
C LYS A 73 31.31 -2.38 -28.67
#